data_AF-A0A1Q7PQD6-F1
#
_entry.id   AF-A0A1Q7PQD6-F1
#
_cell.length_a   1.000
_cell.length_b   1.000
_cell.length_c   1.000
_cell.angle_alpha   90.00
_cell.angle_beta   90.00
_cell.angle_gamma   90.00
#
_symmetry.space_group_name_H-M   'P 1'
#
loop_
_entity.id
_entity.type
_entity.pdbx_description
1 polymer ?
#
loop_
_entity_poly.entity_id
_entity_poly.type
_entity_poly.pdbx_seq_one_letter_code
_entity_poly.pdbx_strand_id
1 'polypeptide(L)'
;MIQNIKKRLMIPQFCMNEQFFRRRWLDFRNGHSIYLSFVLTFINFILIAFNFAVAKLTLFHGVIDNLWVFALFFIAIYIPAAIIIGYWHRRNQYSVENEAMLRENWIWAWVMRYEIRLIQGKTTAQENEQMVMYLEAILKRQKKDALMATDLPPVTEFRDLPEQGPRKNPS
;
A
#
# COMPACT_ATOMS: atom_id res chain seq x y z
N MET A 1 -22.42 40.01 43.90
CA MET A 1 -23.56 39.24 43.36
C MET A 1 -23.50 39.01 41.84
N ILE A 2 -22.30 39.00 41.21
CA ILE A 2 -22.15 38.87 39.74
C ILE A 2 -21.25 37.68 39.33
N GLN A 3 -20.61 37.01 40.29
CA GLN A 3 -19.73 35.86 40.04
C GLN A 3 -20.50 34.52 39.83
N ASN A 4 -21.82 34.48 40.07
CA ASN A 4 -22.59 33.23 40.15
C ASN A 4 -23.45 32.88 38.94
N ILE A 5 -23.40 33.64 37.84
CA ILE A 5 -24.25 33.39 36.65
C ILE A 5 -23.47 32.64 35.54
N LYS A 6 -22.14 32.64 35.56
CA LYS A 6 -21.33 32.00 34.51
C LYS A 6 -21.17 30.47 34.67
N LYS A 7 -21.98 29.83 35.52
CA LYS A 7 -21.91 28.39 35.84
C LYS A 7 -23.05 27.56 35.22
N ARG A 8 -23.75 28.07 34.20
CA ARG A 8 -24.94 27.40 33.63
C ARG A 8 -25.02 27.35 32.11
N LEU A 9 -23.89 27.19 31.43
CA LEU A 9 -23.90 26.67 30.05
C LEU A 9 -22.77 25.64 29.91
N MET A 10 -22.95 24.52 30.59
CA MET A 10 -22.18 23.31 30.35
C MET A 10 -22.74 22.71 29.06
N ILE A 11 -22.35 23.28 27.92
CA ILE A 11 -22.49 22.60 26.63
C ILE A 11 -21.58 21.38 26.76
N PRO A 12 -22.10 20.15 26.66
CA PRO A 12 -21.24 18.98 26.59
C PRO A 12 -20.39 19.16 25.33
N GLN A 13 -19.11 19.49 25.51
CA GLN A 13 -18.19 19.39 24.41
C GLN A 13 -18.11 17.91 24.05
N PHE A 14 -18.79 17.54 22.96
CA PHE A 14 -18.50 16.32 22.24
C PHE A 14 -17.06 16.45 21.71
N CYS A 15 -16.08 16.23 22.57
CA CYS A 15 -14.70 16.04 22.18
C CYS A 15 -14.60 14.63 21.58
N MET A 16 -15.20 14.43 20.40
CA MET A 16 -14.80 13.31 19.56
C MET A 16 -13.34 13.55 19.18
N ASN A 17 -12.48 12.63 19.60
CA ASN A 17 -11.05 12.66 19.35
C ASN A 17 -10.81 12.96 17.85
N GLU A 18 -10.19 14.10 17.51
CA GLU A 18 -9.95 14.51 16.11
C GLU A 18 -9.26 13.40 15.30
N GLN A 19 -8.47 12.56 15.98
CA GLN A 19 -7.83 11.39 15.39
C GLN A 19 -8.83 10.33 14.92
N PHE A 20 -9.95 10.14 15.63
CA PHE A 20 -11.01 9.22 15.24
C PHE A 20 -11.71 9.70 13.97
N PHE A 21 -12.09 10.98 13.92
CA PHE A 21 -12.72 11.57 12.75
C PHE A 21 -11.79 11.53 11.53
N ARG A 22 -10.52 11.88 11.71
CA ARG A 22 -9.51 11.81 10.65
C ARG A 22 -9.33 10.39 10.10
N ARG A 23 -9.28 9.38 10.99
CA ARG A 23 -9.19 7.97 10.58
C ARG A 23 -10.44 7.55 9.79
N ARG A 24 -11.65 7.88 10.28
CA ARG A 24 -12.90 7.54 9.59
C ARG A 24 -13.07 8.26 8.26
N TRP A 25 -12.66 9.52 8.17
CA TRP A 25 -12.66 10.26 6.92
C TRP A 25 -11.71 9.62 5.89
N LEU A 26 -10.52 9.21 6.33
CA LEU A 26 -9.57 8.50 5.48
C LEU A 26 -10.13 7.15 5.01
N ASP A 27 -10.74 6.38 5.90
CA ASP A 27 -11.38 5.11 5.54
C ASP A 27 -12.53 5.32 4.56
N PHE A 28 -13.38 6.34 4.78
CA PHE A 28 -14.46 6.70 3.88
C PHE A 28 -13.93 7.06 2.50
N ARG A 29 -12.93 7.95 2.42
CA ARG A 29 -12.34 8.38 1.15
C ARG A 29 -11.72 7.19 0.41
N ASN A 30 -11.01 6.33 1.12
CA ASN A 30 -10.42 5.12 0.54
C ASN A 30 -11.51 4.16 0.06
N GLY A 31 -12.54 3.90 0.86
CA GLY A 31 -13.66 3.04 0.49
C GLY A 31 -14.45 3.58 -0.70
N HIS A 32 -14.74 4.88 -0.71
CA HIS A 32 -15.41 5.55 -1.81
C HIS A 32 -14.58 5.49 -3.10
N SER A 33 -13.28 5.81 -3.02
CA SER A 33 -12.41 5.86 -4.19
C SER A 33 -12.11 4.48 -4.77
N ILE A 34 -11.87 3.48 -3.92
CA ILE A 34 -11.44 2.14 -4.37
C ILE A 34 -12.62 1.33 -4.88
N TYR A 35 -13.77 1.38 -4.20
CA TYR A 35 -14.89 0.47 -4.50
C TYR A 35 -16.06 1.19 -5.16
N LEU A 36 -16.60 2.23 -4.52
CA LEU A 36 -17.86 2.83 -4.96
C LEU A 36 -17.68 3.60 -6.28
N SER A 37 -16.65 4.44 -6.35
CA SER A 37 -16.32 5.21 -7.56
C SER A 37 -15.97 4.27 -8.72
N PHE A 38 -15.20 3.21 -8.46
CA PHE A 38 -14.88 2.20 -9.47
C PHE A 38 -16.14 1.55 -10.05
N VAL A 39 -17.04 1.04 -9.21
CA VAL A 39 -18.27 0.39 -9.69
C VAL A 39 -19.16 1.38 -10.44
N LEU A 40 -19.35 2.58 -9.91
CA LEU A 40 -20.19 3.60 -10.53
C LEU A 40 -19.63 4.03 -11.89
N THR A 41 -18.33 4.30 -11.98
CA THR A 41 -17.66 4.68 -13.23
C THR A 41 -17.68 3.54 -14.23
N PHE A 42 -17.51 2.29 -13.78
CA PHE A 42 -17.56 1.12 -14.65
C PHE A 42 -18.96 0.90 -15.22
N ILE A 43 -20.02 0.99 -14.41
CA ILE A 43 -21.41 0.92 -14.88
C ILE A 43 -21.68 2.06 -15.87
N ASN A 44 -21.30 3.29 -15.54
CA ASN A 44 -21.48 4.44 -16.43
C ASN A 44 -20.74 4.25 -17.75
N PHE A 45 -19.54 3.67 -17.72
CA PHE A 45 -18.77 3.37 -18.92
C PHE A 45 -19.48 2.34 -19.80
N ILE A 46 -20.02 1.26 -19.23
CA ILE A 46 -20.83 0.27 -19.96
C ILE A 46 -22.04 0.94 -20.59
N LEU A 47 -22.76 1.79 -19.86
CA LEU A 47 -23.96 2.48 -20.36
C LEU A 47 -23.63 3.46 -21.50
N ILE A 48 -22.55 4.23 -21.37
CA ILE A 48 -22.11 5.15 -22.43
C ILE A 48 -21.65 4.37 -23.67
N ALA A 49 -20.86 3.30 -23.47
CA ALA A 49 -20.40 2.43 -24.55
C ALA A 49 -21.57 1.75 -25.27
N PHE A 50 -22.59 1.30 -24.52
CA PHE A 50 -23.81 0.72 -25.05
C PHE A 50 -24.59 1.74 -25.90
N ASN A 51 -24.87 2.92 -25.35
CA ASN A 51 -25.59 3.97 -26.08
C ASN A 51 -24.84 4.39 -27.35
N PHE A 52 -23.51 4.50 -27.27
CA PHE A 52 -22.68 4.80 -28.44
C PHE A 52 -22.74 3.67 -29.49
N ALA A 53 -22.64 2.41 -29.06
CA ALA A 53 -22.69 1.26 -29.94
C ALA A 53 -24.03 1.16 -30.66
N VAL A 54 -25.14 1.25 -29.94
CA VAL A 54 -26.50 1.19 -30.51
C VAL A 54 -26.78 2.41 -31.41
N ALA A 55 -26.40 3.62 -30.99
CA ALA A 55 -26.73 4.83 -31.75
C ALA A 55 -25.89 5.01 -33.03
N LYS A 56 -24.69 4.44 -33.12
CA LYS A 56 -23.77 4.69 -34.24
C LYS A 56 -23.36 3.47 -35.05
N LEU A 57 -23.43 2.26 -34.50
CA LEU A 57 -22.98 1.06 -35.20
C LEU A 57 -24.16 0.28 -35.75
N THR A 58 -24.55 0.59 -36.99
CA THR A 58 -25.52 -0.19 -37.76
C THR A 58 -25.09 -1.65 -38.02
N LEU A 59 -23.80 -1.98 -37.80
CA LEU A 59 -23.22 -3.31 -37.94
C LEU A 59 -23.74 -4.34 -36.92
N PHE A 60 -24.34 -3.90 -35.81
CA PHE A 60 -24.76 -4.78 -34.71
C PHE A 60 -26.27 -4.81 -34.45
N HIS A 61 -27.07 -4.23 -35.36
CA HIS A 61 -28.53 -4.30 -35.28
C HIS A 61 -28.99 -5.76 -35.22
N GLY A 62 -29.75 -6.10 -34.18
CA GLY A 62 -30.33 -7.42 -33.95
C GLY A 62 -29.62 -8.31 -32.90
N VAL A 63 -28.34 -8.09 -32.60
CA VAL A 63 -27.60 -8.88 -31.59
C VAL A 63 -27.33 -8.08 -30.31
N ILE A 64 -27.09 -6.78 -30.44
CA ILE A 64 -26.61 -5.92 -29.34
C ILE A 64 -27.72 -4.99 -28.82
N ASP A 65 -28.94 -5.07 -29.34
CA ASP A 65 -30.04 -4.18 -28.92
C ASP A 65 -30.51 -4.41 -27.47
N ASN A 66 -30.04 -5.50 -26.84
CA ASN A 66 -30.27 -5.80 -25.43
C ASN A 66 -29.04 -5.44 -24.57
N LEU A 67 -29.23 -4.51 -23.62
CA LEU A 67 -28.21 -4.06 -22.68
C LEU A 67 -27.50 -5.21 -21.95
N TRP A 68 -28.24 -6.26 -21.54
CA TRP A 68 -27.66 -7.38 -20.81
C TRP A 68 -26.72 -8.22 -21.67
N VAL A 69 -27.09 -8.45 -22.93
CA VAL A 69 -26.26 -9.19 -23.90
C VAL A 69 -24.98 -8.41 -24.20
N PHE A 70 -25.12 -7.09 -24.43
CA PHE A 70 -23.96 -6.21 -24.60
C PHE A 70 -23.04 -6.22 -23.38
N ALA A 71 -23.59 -6.03 -22.18
CA ALA A 71 -22.80 -5.96 -20.95
C ALA A 71 -22.01 -7.24 -20.70
N LEU A 72 -22.62 -8.42 -20.92
CA LEU A 72 -21.93 -9.70 -20.77
C LEU A 72 -20.78 -9.85 -21.77
N PHE A 73 -21.02 -9.54 -23.05
CA PHE A 73 -20.00 -9.58 -24.10
C PHE A 73 -18.87 -8.57 -23.83
N PHE A 74 -19.23 -7.36 -23.42
CA PHE A 74 -18.29 -6.31 -23.06
C PHE A 74 -17.39 -6.75 -21.90
N ILE A 75 -17.95 -7.30 -20.82
CA ILE A 75 -17.19 -7.78 -19.67
C ILE A 75 -16.25 -8.92 -20.07
N ALA A 76 -16.71 -9.85 -20.91
CA ALA A 76 -15.91 -10.97 -21.39
C ALA A 76 -14.66 -10.54 -22.16
N ILE A 77 -14.70 -9.40 -22.86
CA ILE A 77 -13.55 -8.84 -23.58
C ILE A 77 -12.74 -7.89 -22.68
N TYR A 78 -13.44 -7.06 -21.91
CA TYR A 78 -12.83 -6.03 -21.07
C TYR A 78 -11.95 -6.62 -19.98
N ILE A 79 -12.39 -7.69 -19.29
CA ILE A 79 -11.60 -8.30 -18.21
C ILE A 79 -10.24 -8.83 -18.73
N PRO A 80 -10.18 -9.67 -19.78
CA PRO A 80 -8.90 -10.10 -20.35
C PRO A 80 -8.02 -8.93 -20.80
N ALA A 81 -8.58 -7.93 -21.49
CA ALA A 81 -7.83 -6.76 -21.93
C ALA A 81 -7.23 -5.98 -20.74
N ALA A 82 -8.02 -5.77 -19.68
CA ALA A 82 -7.57 -5.12 -18.46
C ALA A 82 -6.46 -5.91 -17.75
N ILE A 83 -6.54 -7.25 -17.73
CA ILE A 83 -5.48 -8.11 -17.18
C ILE A 83 -4.17 -7.94 -17.97
N ILE A 84 -4.23 -7.94 -19.31
CA ILE A 84 -3.05 -7.79 -20.17
C ILE A 84 -2.39 -6.43 -19.93
N ILE A 85 -3.18 -5.35 -19.94
CA ILE A 85 -2.69 -4.00 -19.69
C ILE A 85 -2.11 -3.89 -18.28
N GLY A 86 -2.79 -4.44 -17.27
CA GLY A 86 -2.32 -4.44 -15.89
C GLY A 86 -1.02 -5.22 -15.71
N TYR A 87 -0.88 -6.36 -16.37
CA TYR A 87 0.35 -7.14 -16.38
C TYR A 87 1.51 -6.36 -17.00
N TRP A 88 1.27 -5.72 -18.15
CA TRP A 88 2.26 -4.88 -18.82
C TRP A 88 2.70 -3.71 -17.94
N HIS A 89 1.75 -2.98 -17.35
CA HIS A 89 2.03 -1.88 -16.44
C HIS A 89 2.85 -2.33 -15.23
N ARG A 90 2.50 -3.46 -14.61
CA ARG A 90 3.27 -4.03 -13.49
C ARG A 90 4.71 -4.37 -13.89
N ARG A 91 4.92 -4.89 -15.10
CA ARG A 91 6.27 -5.25 -15.55
C ARG A 91 7.14 -4.01 -15.82
N ASN A 92 6.55 -2.92 -16.30
CA ASN A 92 7.28 -1.74 -16.76
C ASN A 92 7.44 -0.65 -15.68
N GLN A 93 6.40 -0.35 -14.90
CA GLN A 93 6.36 0.85 -14.06
C GLN A 93 6.60 0.57 -12.56
N TYR A 94 6.33 -0.65 -12.10
CA TYR A 94 6.35 -0.99 -10.68
C TYR A 94 7.77 -0.94 -10.05
N SER A 95 8.83 -1.18 -10.82
CA SER A 95 10.21 -1.03 -10.32
C SER A 95 10.53 0.43 -10.01
N VAL A 96 10.16 1.34 -10.93
CA VAL A 96 10.49 2.76 -10.83
C VAL A 96 9.77 3.42 -9.65
N GLU A 97 8.49 3.10 -9.45
CA GLU A 97 7.68 3.63 -8.34
C GLU A 97 8.17 3.12 -6.99
N ASN A 98 8.45 1.82 -6.88
CA ASN A 98 8.93 1.25 -5.62
C ASN A 98 10.33 1.76 -5.25
N GLU A 99 11.21 1.89 -6.25
CA GLU A 99 12.51 2.52 -6.06
C GLU A 99 12.39 3.99 -5.67
N ALA A 100 11.47 4.76 -6.25
CA ALA A 100 11.23 6.15 -5.86
C ALA A 100 10.76 6.24 -4.40
N MET A 101 9.81 5.39 -4.00
CA MET A 101 9.31 5.32 -2.63
C MET A 101 10.42 4.95 -1.62
N LEU A 102 11.32 4.04 -2.00
CA LEU A 102 12.49 3.66 -1.20
C LEU A 102 13.49 4.81 -1.09
N ARG A 103 13.79 5.50 -2.20
CA ARG A 103 14.72 6.65 -2.23
C ARG A 103 14.23 7.82 -1.40
N GLU A 104 12.92 8.06 -1.36
CA GLU A 104 12.31 9.15 -0.59
C GLU A 104 12.11 8.83 0.89
N ASN A 105 12.25 7.56 1.29
CA ASN A 105 12.02 7.14 2.66
C ASN A 105 13.21 7.52 3.57
N TRP A 106 13.05 8.62 4.31
CA TRP A 106 14.08 9.13 5.22
C TRP A 106 14.52 8.13 6.30
N ILE A 107 13.60 7.27 6.77
CA ILE A 107 13.91 6.21 7.74
C ILE A 107 14.92 5.25 7.13
N TRP A 108 14.69 4.85 5.89
CA TRP A 108 15.53 3.89 5.19
C TRP A 108 16.92 4.48 4.94
N ALA A 109 17.00 5.76 4.57
CA ALA A 109 18.26 6.48 4.46
C ALA A 109 19.01 6.55 5.80
N TRP A 110 18.30 6.78 6.90
CA TRP A 110 18.88 6.79 8.24
C TRP A 110 19.43 5.41 8.66
N VAL A 111 18.67 4.34 8.39
CA VAL A 111 19.09 2.94 8.64
C VAL A 111 20.36 2.61 7.87
N MET A 112 20.37 2.85 6.56
CA MET A 112 21.57 2.59 5.75
C MET A 112 22.78 3.41 6.16
N ARG A 113 22.58 4.68 6.55
CA ARG A 113 23.67 5.50 7.06
C ARG A 113 24.27 4.91 8.34
N TYR A 114 23.42 4.41 9.24
CA TYR A 114 23.88 3.75 10.46
C TYR A 114 24.67 2.47 10.12
N GLU A 115 24.18 1.63 9.21
CA GLU A 115 24.88 0.41 8.77
C GLU A 115 26.27 0.69 8.19
N ILE A 116 26.40 1.69 7.31
CA ILE A 116 27.69 2.10 6.75
C ILE A 116 28.66 2.53 7.86
N ARG A 117 28.17 3.29 8.86
CA ARG A 117 29.01 3.73 9.99
C ARG A 117 29.39 2.58 10.92
N LEU A 118 28.52 1.58 11.05
CA LEU A 118 28.78 0.34 11.78
C LEU A 118 29.93 -0.44 11.14
N ILE A 119 29.90 -0.63 9.82
CA ILE A 119 30.98 -1.29 9.07
C ILE A 119 32.30 -0.53 9.18
N GLN A 120 32.24 0.81 9.22
CA GLN A 120 33.43 1.65 9.41
C GLN A 120 33.95 1.71 10.85
N GLY A 121 33.24 1.10 11.83
CA GLY A 121 33.58 1.20 13.24
C GLY A 121 33.43 2.63 13.82
N LYS A 122 32.62 3.48 13.19
CA LYS A 122 32.40 4.90 13.57
C LYS A 122 31.07 5.14 14.28
N THR A 123 30.40 4.08 14.70
CA THR A 123 29.13 4.13 15.46
C THR A 123 29.41 4.30 16.95
N THR A 124 28.57 5.10 17.61
CA THR A 124 28.62 5.24 19.07
C THR A 124 27.69 4.23 19.76
N ALA A 125 27.94 3.93 21.03
CA ALA A 125 27.05 3.06 21.83
C ALA A 125 25.62 3.60 21.89
N GLN A 126 25.47 4.93 21.99
CA GLN A 126 24.17 5.60 22.01
C GLN A 126 23.43 5.48 20.67
N GLU A 127 24.13 5.60 19.54
CA GLU A 127 23.54 5.40 18.21
C GLU A 127 23.06 3.97 18.02
N ASN A 128 23.81 3.00 18.55
CA ASN A 128 23.44 1.59 18.51
C ASN A 128 22.15 1.33 19.31
N GLU A 129 22.08 1.85 20.54
CA GLU A 129 20.91 1.70 21.40
C GLU A 129 19.66 2.36 20.77
N GLN A 130 19.80 3.56 20.21
CA GLN A 130 18.70 4.24 19.50
C GLN A 130 18.20 3.41 18.32
N MET A 131 19.11 2.75 17.60
CA MET A 131 18.74 1.93 16.46
C MET A 131 18.00 0.66 16.87
N VAL A 132 18.54 -0.07 17.85
CA VAL A 132 17.91 -1.27 18.40
C VAL A 132 16.52 -0.94 18.94
N MET A 133 16.39 0.11 19.75
CA MET A 133 15.11 0.56 20.29
C MET A 133 14.10 0.88 19.19
N TYR A 134 14.54 1.54 18.11
CA TYR A 134 13.68 1.83 16.96
C TYR A 134 13.17 0.56 16.28
N LEU A 135 14.06 -0.39 15.99
CA LEU A 135 13.73 -1.66 15.34
C LEU A 135 12.81 -2.53 16.21
N GLU A 136 13.08 -2.62 17.51
CA GLU A 136 12.21 -3.30 18.47
C GLU A 136 10.82 -2.67 18.53
N ALA A 137 10.73 -1.33 18.52
CA ALA A 137 9.44 -0.65 18.49
C ALA A 137 8.61 -1.01 17.24
N ILE A 138 9.26 -1.22 16.09
CA ILE A 138 8.59 -1.72 14.87
C ILE A 138 8.14 -3.16 15.07
N LEU A 139 9.03 -4.05 15.52
CA LEU A 139 8.73 -5.46 15.70
C LEU A 139 7.57 -5.67 16.68
N LYS A 140 7.53 -4.89 17.76
CA LYS A 140 6.45 -4.90 18.76
C LYS A 140 5.13 -4.42 18.15
N ARG A 141 5.17 -3.34 17.38
CA ARG A 141 3.99 -2.83 16.65
C ARG A 141 3.46 -3.87 15.66
N GLN A 142 4.34 -4.66 15.04
CA GLN A 142 3.97 -5.75 14.14
C GLN A 142 3.63 -7.07 14.84
N LYS A 143 3.67 -7.13 16.18
CA LYS A 143 3.44 -8.34 16.98
C LYS A 143 4.42 -9.48 16.63
N LYS A 144 5.68 -9.14 16.37
CA LYS A 144 6.76 -10.08 16.03
C LYS A 144 7.78 -10.19 17.18
N ASP A 145 7.28 -10.29 18.41
CA ASP A 145 8.10 -10.25 19.62
C ASP A 145 9.10 -11.43 19.71
N ALA A 146 8.79 -12.55 19.06
CA ALA A 146 9.68 -13.72 18.98
C ALA A 146 11.04 -13.42 18.30
N LEU A 147 11.13 -12.37 17.48
CA LEU A 147 12.38 -11.97 16.82
C LEU A 147 13.29 -11.11 17.73
N MET A 148 12.79 -10.70 18.90
CA MET A 148 13.57 -9.94 19.90
C MET A 148 14.18 -10.85 20.98
N ALA A 149 13.92 -12.16 20.92
CA ALA A 149 14.50 -13.11 21.85
C ALA A 149 16.02 -13.17 21.62
N THR A 150 16.78 -12.96 22.69
CA THR A 150 18.25 -12.82 22.73
C THR A 150 19.02 -14.09 22.31
N ASP A 151 18.29 -15.15 22.00
CA ASP A 151 18.71 -16.54 21.81
C ASP A 151 18.46 -17.05 20.39
N LEU A 152 18.51 -16.15 19.39
CA LEU A 152 18.89 -16.58 18.05
C LEU A 152 20.25 -17.28 18.18
N PRO A 153 20.40 -18.56 17.77
CA PRO A 153 21.70 -19.20 17.78
C PRO A 153 22.66 -18.27 17.03
N PRO A 154 23.88 -18.03 17.55
CA PRO A 154 24.82 -17.16 16.87
C PRO A 154 24.85 -17.60 15.42
N VAL A 155 24.63 -16.67 14.49
CA VAL A 155 24.83 -16.93 13.07
C VAL A 155 26.26 -17.46 13.01
N THR A 156 26.40 -18.78 12.86
CA THR A 156 27.69 -19.44 12.70
C THR A 156 28.40 -18.63 11.64
N GLU A 157 29.53 -18.08 12.06
CA GLU A 157 30.27 -17.01 11.41
C GLU A 157 30.18 -17.21 9.88
N PHE A 158 29.86 -16.18 9.09
CA PHE A 158 29.86 -16.29 7.61
C PHE A 158 31.20 -16.82 7.05
N ARG A 159 32.24 -16.86 7.89
CA ARG A 159 33.54 -17.50 7.70
C ARG A 159 33.46 -19.04 7.53
N ASP A 160 32.43 -19.70 8.07
CA ASP A 160 32.27 -21.16 8.06
C ASP A 160 31.38 -21.68 6.92
N LEU A 161 30.77 -20.77 6.14
CA LEU A 161 30.11 -21.18 4.90
C LEU A 161 31.21 -21.61 3.93
N PRO A 162 31.22 -22.85 3.44
CA PRO A 162 32.19 -23.24 2.43
C PRO A 162 32.05 -22.27 1.26
N GLU A 163 33.16 -21.65 0.84
CA GLU A 163 33.19 -20.87 -0.39
C GLU A 163 32.57 -21.75 -1.47
N GLN A 164 31.35 -21.39 -1.89
CA GLN A 164 30.73 -22.03 -3.04
C GLN A 164 31.51 -21.53 -4.25
N GLY A 165 32.61 -22.24 -4.54
CA GLY A 165 33.34 -22.12 -5.80
C GLY A 165 32.36 -22.21 -6.97
N PRO A 166 32.73 -21.63 -8.12
CA PRO A 166 31.80 -21.36 -9.21
C PRO A 166 31.00 -22.62 -9.54
N ARG A 167 29.66 -22.53 -9.39
CA ARG A 167 28.74 -23.61 -9.73
C ARG A 167 28.98 -24.00 -11.18
N LYS A 168 29.63 -25.16 -11.39
CA LYS A 168 29.71 -25.76 -12.72
C LYS A 168 28.29 -26.11 -13.14
N ASN A 169 27.83 -25.44 -14.18
CA ASN A 169 26.52 -25.68 -14.77
C ASN A 169 26.51 -27.11 -15.33
N PRO A 170 25.56 -27.98 -14.92
CA PRO A 170 25.47 -29.31 -15.53
C PRO A 170 25.10 -29.15 -17.01
N SER A 171 25.82 -29.93 -17.82
CA SER A 171 25.75 -30.02 -19.28
C SER A 171 24.41 -30.52 -19.78
#